data_AF-A0A521W3A6-F1
#
_entry.id   AF-A0A521W3A6-F1
#
_cell.length_a   1.000
_cell.length_b   1.000
_cell.length_c   1.000
_cell.angle_alpha   90.00
_cell.angle_beta   90.00
_cell.angle_gamma   90.00
#
_symmetry.space_group_name_H-M   'P 1'
#
loop_
_entity.id
_entity.type
_entity.pdbx_description
1 polymer ?
#
loop_
_entity_poly.entity_id
_entity_poly.type
_entity_poly.pdbx_seq_one_letter_code
_entity_poly.pdbx_strand_id
1 'polypeptide(L)'
;MTTNRSLITRLLLASAVALAIPLAAQARGPGGDCCDHAMHGGPGMQCMDRSEGDQLPPMLHRLDLSDAQRDQVRELMRSQSETMRARAEAHRKTHDELRQLPMSEDYSEAKLKALAEASGKAAAEMAELRARTARQLHQLLTPEQRQQLGKMSEQRTEWREERMERRKERMERRAPAAAAPEGGR
;
A
#
# COMPACT_ATOMS: atom_id res chain seq x y z
N MET A 1 -28.08 53.04 -1.35
CA MET A 1 -27.97 53.56 0.02
C MET A 1 -27.17 52.51 0.82
N THR A 2 -25.83 52.51 0.84
CA THR A 2 -24.91 53.29 1.70
C THR A 2 -25.39 53.29 3.16
N THR A 3 -24.70 52.83 4.21
CA THR A 3 -23.27 52.66 4.56
C THR A 3 -23.20 51.59 5.69
N ASN A 4 -22.08 50.91 5.96
CA ASN A 4 -21.16 51.37 6.99
C ASN A 4 -19.75 50.76 6.82
N ARG A 5 -18.83 51.69 6.56
CA ARG A 5 -17.38 51.56 6.65
C ARG A 5 -16.94 51.80 8.11
N SER A 6 -15.75 51.27 8.40
CA SER A 6 -14.83 51.74 9.45
C SER A 6 -15.12 51.35 10.88
N LEU A 7 -14.48 50.26 11.32
CA LEU A 7 -13.66 50.31 12.55
C LEU A 7 -12.27 49.73 12.25
N ILE A 8 -11.48 50.59 11.61
CA ILE A 8 -10.02 50.54 11.58
C ILE A 8 -9.54 50.97 12.96
N THR A 9 -9.16 50.01 13.81
CA THR A 9 -8.36 50.28 15.02
C THR A 9 -7.61 48.99 15.38
N ARG A 10 -6.44 48.75 14.79
CA ARG A 10 -5.11 48.91 15.42
C ARG A 10 -4.95 48.10 16.72
N LEU A 11 -4.18 47.01 16.64
CA LEU A 11 -3.13 46.75 17.63
C LEU A 11 -2.04 45.89 16.99
N LEU A 12 -0.98 46.57 16.55
CA LEU A 12 0.34 45.98 16.30
C LEU A 12 0.99 45.71 17.65
N LEU A 13 1.27 44.45 17.98
CA LEU A 13 2.28 44.10 18.98
C LEU A 13 3.44 43.38 18.27
N ALA A 14 4.52 44.13 18.08
CA ALA A 14 5.84 43.59 17.81
C ALA A 14 6.45 43.14 19.15
N SER A 15 6.68 41.84 19.33
CA SER A 15 7.62 41.32 20.32
C SER A 15 8.77 40.63 19.60
N ALA A 16 9.87 41.36 19.46
CA ALA A 16 11.16 40.81 19.11
C ALA A 16 11.84 40.34 20.40
N VAL A 17 12.10 39.04 20.51
CA VAL A 17 13.12 38.49 21.41
C VAL A 17 14.09 37.71 20.55
N ALA A 18 15.26 38.31 20.36
CA ALA A 18 16.44 37.71 19.77
C ALA A 18 17.28 37.00 20.87
N LEU A 19 18.19 36.12 20.45
CA LEU A 19 19.21 35.34 21.20
C LEU A 19 18.78 33.90 21.55
N ALA A 20 19.51 32.83 21.24
CA ALA A 20 20.78 32.63 20.54
C ALA A 20 20.80 31.18 20.02
N ILE A 21 21.35 30.96 18.83
CA ILE A 21 21.45 29.65 18.19
C ILE A 21 22.79 29.02 18.58
N PRO A 22 22.84 27.83 19.22
CA PRO A 22 24.05 27.02 19.19
C PRO A 22 24.13 26.31 17.83
N LEU A 23 25.06 26.77 17.00
CA LEU A 23 25.52 26.08 15.79
C LEU A 23 26.29 24.81 16.23
N ALA A 24 25.59 23.68 16.34
CA ALA A 24 26.24 22.38 16.41
C ALA A 24 26.71 21.99 15.00
N ALA A 25 28.00 22.20 14.76
CA ALA A 25 28.70 21.74 13.56
C ALA A 25 28.76 20.20 13.54
N GLN A 26 27.77 19.57 12.91
CA GLN A 26 27.86 18.15 12.57
C GLN A 26 28.55 18.02 11.22
N ALA A 27 29.83 17.66 11.28
CA ALA A 27 30.68 17.39 10.14
C ALA A 27 30.07 16.28 9.25
N ARG A 28 30.11 16.54 7.95
CA ARG A 28 29.77 15.63 6.86
C ARG A 28 30.69 14.40 6.90
N GLY A 29 30.17 13.26 7.33
CA GLY A 29 30.73 11.95 7.01
C GLY A 29 30.47 11.59 5.53
N PRO A 30 31.40 10.92 4.85
CA PRO A 30 31.25 10.55 3.44
C PRO A 30 30.12 9.55 3.26
N GLY A 31 29.50 9.57 2.08
CA GLY A 31 28.41 8.67 1.71
C GLY A 31 28.77 7.21 2.01
N GLY A 32 27.90 6.57 2.78
CA GLY A 32 27.88 5.13 3.01
C GLY A 32 26.51 4.62 2.58
N ASP A 33 26.52 3.90 1.46
CA ASP A 33 25.59 2.88 1.01
C ASP A 33 24.28 2.72 1.79
N CYS A 34 23.19 3.27 1.25
CA CYS A 34 21.83 2.91 1.60
C CYS A 34 21.49 1.50 1.06
N CYS A 35 22.31 0.49 1.34
CA CYS A 35 22.16 -0.87 0.84
C CYS A 35 22.73 -1.90 1.83
N ASP A 36 22.49 -1.72 3.14
CA ASP A 36 22.82 -2.76 4.12
C ASP A 36 21.64 -2.97 5.07
N HIS A 37 20.61 -3.66 4.57
CA HIS A 37 19.72 -4.45 5.42
C HIS A 37 19.67 -5.85 4.82
N ALA A 38 20.31 -6.75 5.56
CA ALA A 38 20.43 -8.18 5.31
C ALA A 38 19.10 -8.83 4.89
N MET A 39 19.09 -9.34 3.66
CA MET A 39 18.84 -10.74 3.33
C MET A 39 17.78 -11.47 4.18
N HIS A 40 16.49 -11.32 3.87
CA HIS A 40 15.46 -12.39 3.95
C HIS A 40 14.18 -11.98 3.19
N GLY A 41 14.30 -11.66 1.90
CA GLY A 41 13.16 -11.46 1.01
C GLY A 41 13.30 -12.36 -0.20
N GLY A 42 12.35 -13.29 -0.41
CA GLY A 42 12.36 -14.17 -1.58
C GLY A 42 12.39 -13.40 -2.91
N PRO A 43 12.64 -14.09 -4.06
CA PRO A 43 12.75 -13.45 -5.36
C PRO A 43 11.43 -12.74 -5.71
N GLY A 44 11.39 -11.42 -5.57
CA GLY A 44 10.19 -10.63 -5.81
C GLY A 44 10.17 -9.21 -5.25
N MET A 45 11.06 -8.85 -4.32
CA MET A 45 11.12 -7.47 -3.83
C MET A 45 12.02 -6.62 -4.74
N GLN A 46 11.57 -6.38 -5.98
CA GLN A 46 12.09 -5.23 -6.71
C GLN A 46 11.61 -3.99 -5.97
N CYS A 47 12.58 -3.22 -5.45
CA CYS A 47 12.40 -1.83 -5.09
C CYS A 47 11.91 -1.12 -6.35
N MET A 48 10.59 -1.03 -6.53
CA MET A 48 10.00 -0.27 -7.61
C MET A 48 10.38 1.19 -7.35
N ASP A 49 11.36 1.68 -8.10
CA ASP A 49 11.51 3.10 -8.38
C ASP A 49 10.12 3.64 -8.74
N ARG A 50 9.49 4.32 -7.79
CA ARG A 50 8.16 4.88 -7.97
C ARG A 50 8.33 6.21 -8.69
N SER A 51 8.78 6.17 -9.93
CA SER A 51 8.59 7.28 -10.84
C SER A 51 7.10 7.65 -10.84
N GLU A 52 6.79 8.90 -10.51
CA GLU A 52 5.43 9.47 -10.44
C GLU A 52 4.71 9.56 -11.80
N GLY A 53 5.25 8.91 -12.83
CA GLY A 53 4.68 8.85 -14.17
C GLY A 53 3.93 7.55 -14.41
N ASP A 54 2.63 7.67 -14.69
CA ASP A 54 1.87 6.70 -15.48
C ASP A 54 1.60 5.30 -14.88
N GLN A 55 1.39 5.21 -13.56
CA GLN A 55 0.89 3.95 -12.97
C GLN A 55 -0.62 3.83 -13.17
N LEU A 56 -1.00 3.29 -14.32
CA LEU A 56 -2.32 2.71 -14.51
C LEU A 56 -2.56 1.59 -13.48
N PRO A 57 -3.82 1.25 -13.16
CA PRO A 57 -4.10 0.05 -12.39
C PRO A 57 -3.52 -1.19 -13.09
N PRO A 58 -2.90 -2.15 -12.36
CA PRO A 58 -2.27 -3.33 -12.96
C PRO A 58 -3.21 -4.17 -13.85
N MET A 59 -4.52 -4.07 -13.63
CA MET A 59 -5.51 -4.75 -14.47
C MET A 59 -5.60 -4.17 -15.89
N LEU A 60 -5.26 -2.89 -16.07
CA LEU A 60 -5.36 -2.18 -17.34
C LEU A 60 -4.03 -2.13 -18.12
N HIS A 61 -2.90 -2.51 -17.52
CA HIS A 61 -1.57 -2.43 -18.14
C HIS A 61 -1.40 -3.17 -19.48
N ARG A 62 -2.25 -4.17 -19.75
CA ARG A 62 -2.19 -4.98 -20.98
C ARG A 62 -3.36 -4.73 -21.93
N LEU A 63 -4.18 -3.72 -21.64
CA LEU A 63 -5.20 -3.25 -22.56
C LEU A 63 -4.63 -2.10 -23.38
N ASP A 64 -5.00 -2.07 -24.65
CA ASP A 64 -4.76 -0.92 -25.49
C ASP A 64 -5.83 0.14 -25.21
N LEU A 65 -5.50 1.14 -24.40
CA LEU A 65 -6.40 2.23 -24.01
C LEU A 65 -6.13 3.45 -24.88
N SER A 66 -7.18 4.10 -25.35
CA SER A 66 -7.03 5.41 -26.00
C SER A 66 -6.53 6.47 -25.02
N ASP A 67 -5.91 7.54 -25.52
CA ASP A 67 -5.43 8.63 -24.66
C ASP A 67 -6.56 9.25 -23.83
N ALA A 68 -7.75 9.40 -24.42
CA ALA A 68 -8.93 9.88 -23.70
C ALA A 68 -9.34 8.93 -22.56
N GLN A 69 -9.28 7.61 -22.76
CA GLN A 69 -9.55 6.65 -21.69
C GLN A 69 -8.48 6.73 -20.59
N ARG A 70 -7.20 6.86 -20.96
CA ARG A 70 -6.09 7.00 -19.99
C ARG A 70 -6.26 8.25 -19.13
N ASP A 71 -6.69 9.37 -19.71
CA ASP A 71 -6.99 10.60 -18.97
C ASP A 71 -8.11 10.41 -17.96
N GLN A 72 -9.20 9.78 -18.37
CA GLN A 72 -10.32 9.47 -17.48
C GLN A 72 -9.91 8.54 -16.33
N VAL A 73 -9.08 7.54 -16.62
CA VAL A 73 -8.52 6.65 -15.59
C VAL A 73 -7.64 7.43 -14.61
N ARG A 74 -6.77 8.32 -15.12
CA ARG A 74 -5.89 9.15 -14.27
C ARG A 74 -6.68 10.08 -13.36
N GLU A 75 -7.70 10.74 -13.88
CA GLU A 75 -8.60 11.58 -13.08
C GLU A 75 -9.30 10.78 -11.99
N LEU A 76 -9.84 9.61 -12.36
CA LEU A 76 -10.50 8.73 -11.41
C LEU A 76 -9.54 8.25 -10.30
N MET A 77 -8.31 7.90 -10.64
CA MET A 77 -7.32 7.50 -9.63
C MET A 77 -6.91 8.68 -8.74
N ARG A 78 -6.75 9.88 -9.31
CA ARG A 78 -6.36 11.08 -8.56
C ARG A 78 -7.43 11.47 -7.54
N SER A 79 -8.70 11.50 -7.96
CA SER A 79 -9.84 11.84 -7.09
C SER A 79 -10.00 10.88 -5.90
N GLN A 80 -9.54 9.64 -6.04
CA GLN A 80 -9.62 8.64 -4.97
C GLN A 80 -8.30 8.47 -4.20
N SER A 81 -7.22 9.11 -4.65
CA SER A 81 -5.86 8.86 -4.15
C SER A 81 -5.71 9.18 -2.66
N GLU A 82 -6.22 10.32 -2.20
CA GLU A 82 -6.14 10.73 -0.79
C GLU A 82 -6.93 9.78 0.11
N THR A 83 -8.17 9.47 -0.27
CA THR A 83 -9.02 8.51 0.46
C THR A 83 -8.35 7.13 0.54
N MET A 84 -7.79 6.66 -0.57
CA MET A 84 -7.06 5.39 -0.62
C MET A 84 -5.80 5.41 0.26
N ARG A 85 -5.03 6.50 0.24
CA ARG A 85 -3.81 6.66 1.06
C ARG A 85 -4.15 6.66 2.55
N ALA A 86 -5.12 7.47 2.97
CA ALA A 86 -5.55 7.56 4.36
C ALA A 86 -6.05 6.22 4.90
N ARG A 87 -6.91 5.52 4.14
CA ARG A 87 -7.40 4.20 4.54
C ARG A 87 -6.31 3.13 4.54
N ALA A 88 -5.39 3.17 3.57
CA ALA A 88 -4.26 2.25 3.54
C ALA A 88 -3.32 2.46 4.73
N GLU A 89 -3.10 3.70 5.15
CA GLU A 89 -2.31 4.03 6.34
C GLU A 89 -2.97 3.52 7.62
N ALA A 90 -4.27 3.78 7.80
CA ALA A 90 -5.03 3.26 8.94
C ALA A 90 -4.98 1.73 8.99
N HIS A 91 -5.21 1.06 7.86
CA HIS A 91 -5.13 -0.40 7.79
C HIS A 91 -3.74 -0.94 8.11
N ARG A 92 -2.67 -0.32 7.59
CA ARG A 92 -1.29 -0.70 7.91
C ARG A 92 -1.02 -0.58 9.40
N LYS A 93 -1.39 0.55 10.01
CA LYS A 93 -1.19 0.79 11.44
C LYS A 93 -1.90 -0.28 12.29
N THR A 94 -3.17 -0.55 12.04
CA THR A 94 -3.91 -1.57 12.79
C THR A 94 -3.33 -2.97 12.57
N HIS A 95 -2.87 -3.28 11.36
CA HIS A 95 -2.22 -4.56 11.07
C HIS A 95 -0.88 -4.70 11.81
N ASP A 96 -0.07 -3.65 11.87
CA ASP A 96 1.20 -3.64 12.60
C ASP A 96 0.99 -3.75 14.11
N GLU A 97 0.00 -3.03 14.66
CA GLU A 97 -0.38 -3.13 16.08
C GLU A 97 -0.83 -4.55 16.42
N LEU A 98 -1.68 -5.16 15.59
CA LEU A 98 -2.15 -6.53 15.80
C LEU A 98 -0.99 -7.55 15.72
N ARG A 99 -0.03 -7.35 14.80
CA ARG A 99 1.15 -8.21 14.64
C ARG A 99 2.10 -8.10 15.84
N GLN A 100 2.19 -6.93 16.47
CA GLN A 100 3.09 -6.68 17.59
C GLN A 100 2.47 -6.99 18.96
N LEU A 101 1.14 -6.94 19.07
CA LEU A 101 0.42 -7.13 20.34
C LEU A 101 0.84 -8.38 21.14
N PRO A 102 1.06 -9.58 20.55
CA PRO A 102 1.45 -10.76 21.32
C PRO A 102 2.80 -10.65 22.05
N MET A 103 3.65 -9.71 21.62
CA MET A 103 4.97 -9.46 22.20
C MET A 103 5.00 -8.17 23.05
N SER A 104 3.85 -7.52 23.22
CA SER A 104 3.71 -6.26 23.96
C SER A 104 3.34 -6.52 25.41
N GLU A 105 3.87 -5.70 26.32
CA GLU A 105 3.49 -5.70 27.73
C GLU A 105 2.01 -5.32 27.95
N ASP A 106 1.38 -4.64 26.98
CA ASP A 106 -0.03 -4.22 27.03
C ASP A 106 -1.01 -5.31 26.53
N TYR A 107 -0.57 -6.58 26.45
CA TYR A 107 -1.45 -7.65 25.96
C TYR A 107 -2.70 -7.79 26.84
N SER A 108 -3.86 -7.77 26.20
CA SER A 108 -5.12 -8.23 26.80
C SER A 108 -6.05 -8.76 25.73
N GLU A 109 -6.88 -9.74 26.08
CA GLU A 109 -7.91 -10.28 25.19
C GLU A 109 -8.86 -9.19 24.67
N ALA A 110 -9.17 -8.20 25.50
CA ALA A 110 -10.00 -7.06 25.11
C ALA A 110 -9.32 -6.21 24.01
N LYS A 111 -8.03 -5.92 24.16
CA LYS A 111 -7.25 -5.15 23.16
C LYS A 111 -7.05 -5.96 21.88
N LEU A 112 -6.80 -7.27 21.99
CA LEU A 112 -6.72 -8.18 20.85
C LEU A 112 -8.01 -8.16 20.03
N LYS A 113 -9.15 -8.36 20.69
CA LYS A 113 -10.47 -8.34 20.05
C LYS A 113 -10.76 -7.01 19.37
N ALA A 114 -10.52 -5.89 20.06
CA ALA A 114 -10.74 -4.56 19.50
C ALA A 114 -9.87 -4.28 18.27
N LEU A 115 -8.58 -4.65 18.31
CA LEU A 115 -7.68 -4.50 17.16
C LEU A 115 -8.05 -5.42 15.99
N ALA A 116 -8.48 -6.65 16.27
CA ALA A 116 -8.95 -7.57 15.24
C ALA A 116 -10.21 -7.05 14.54
N GLU A 117 -11.19 -6.54 15.28
CA GLU A 117 -12.41 -5.92 14.74
C GLU A 117 -12.08 -4.68 13.91
N ALA A 118 -11.21 -3.80 14.42
CA ALA A 118 -10.76 -2.61 13.69
C ALA A 118 -10.03 -2.98 12.38
N SER A 119 -9.18 -4.02 12.42
CA SER A 119 -8.45 -4.53 11.26
C SER A 119 -9.42 -5.06 10.19
N GLY A 120 -10.40 -5.86 10.61
CA GLY A 120 -11.45 -6.39 9.73
C GLY A 120 -12.27 -5.29 9.07
N LYS A 121 -12.68 -4.27 9.85
CA LYS A 121 -13.41 -3.11 9.33
C LYS A 121 -12.58 -2.33 8.31
N ALA A 122 -11.33 -2.01 8.62
CA ALA A 122 -10.43 -1.32 7.71
C ALA A 122 -10.20 -2.11 6.40
N ALA A 123 -10.07 -3.43 6.49
CA ALA A 123 -9.94 -4.30 5.32
C ALA A 123 -11.21 -4.27 4.45
N ALA A 124 -12.39 -4.33 5.06
CA ALA A 124 -13.68 -4.26 4.36
C ALA A 124 -13.85 -2.91 3.64
N GLU A 125 -13.59 -1.79 4.30
CA GLU A 125 -13.69 -0.45 3.71
C GLU A 125 -12.72 -0.26 2.53
N MET A 126 -11.53 -0.83 2.59
CA MET A 126 -10.58 -0.84 1.48
C MET A 126 -11.04 -1.72 0.32
N ALA A 127 -11.62 -2.89 0.61
CA ALA A 127 -12.17 -3.77 -0.41
C ALA A 127 -13.34 -3.11 -1.15
N GLU A 128 -14.25 -2.47 -0.41
CA GLU A 128 -15.37 -1.72 -0.98
C GLU A 128 -14.88 -0.58 -1.90
N LEU A 129 -13.92 0.22 -1.44
CA LEU A 129 -13.39 1.32 -2.24
C LEU A 129 -12.80 0.79 -3.55
N ARG A 130 -11.91 -0.21 -3.47
CA ARG A 130 -11.32 -0.86 -4.66
C ARG A 130 -12.37 -1.42 -5.61
N ALA A 131 -13.42 -2.07 -5.09
CA ALA A 131 -14.49 -2.64 -5.91
C ALA A 131 -15.29 -1.55 -6.64
N ARG A 132 -15.61 -0.44 -5.96
CA ARG A 132 -16.28 0.71 -6.57
C ARG A 132 -15.41 1.35 -7.64
N THR A 133 -14.12 1.56 -7.37
CA THR A 133 -13.14 2.04 -8.35
C THR A 133 -13.07 1.13 -9.57
N ALA A 134 -12.94 -0.18 -9.35
CA ALA A 134 -12.85 -1.17 -10.43
C ALA A 134 -14.11 -1.17 -11.30
N ARG A 135 -15.30 -1.03 -10.69
CA ARG A 135 -16.56 -0.89 -11.44
C ARG A 135 -16.58 0.35 -12.32
N GLN A 136 -16.14 1.50 -11.81
CA GLN A 136 -16.06 2.74 -12.57
C GLN A 136 -15.07 2.61 -13.74
N LEU A 137 -13.90 2.02 -13.50
CA LEU A 137 -12.92 1.74 -14.55
C LEU A 137 -13.50 0.83 -15.64
N HIS A 138 -14.23 -0.22 -15.24
CA HIS A 138 -14.86 -1.16 -16.18
C HIS A 138 -15.92 -0.50 -17.08
N GLN A 139 -16.56 0.58 -16.62
CA GLN A 139 -17.51 1.37 -17.40
C GLN A 139 -16.83 2.25 -18.46
N LEU A 140 -15.56 2.58 -18.30
CA LEU A 140 -14.77 3.35 -19.28
C LEU A 140 -14.29 2.49 -20.47
N LEU A 141 -14.33 1.16 -20.33
CA LEU A 141 -13.81 0.23 -21.33
C LEU A 141 -14.84 -0.07 -22.42
N THR A 142 -14.38 -0.41 -23.62
CA THR A 142 -15.23 -0.94 -24.68
C THR A 142 -15.65 -2.39 -24.39
N PRO A 143 -16.71 -2.92 -25.03
CA PRO A 143 -17.09 -4.33 -24.92
C PRO A 143 -15.94 -5.30 -25.21
N GLU A 144 -15.11 -4.98 -26.21
CA GLU A 144 -13.98 -5.80 -26.65
C GLU A 144 -12.86 -5.82 -25.60
N GLN A 145 -12.52 -4.65 -25.06
CA GLN A 145 -11.55 -4.52 -23.97
C GLN A 145 -12.00 -5.27 -22.71
N ARG A 146 -13.31 -5.24 -22.39
CA ARG A 146 -13.87 -6.04 -21.28
C ARG A 146 -13.75 -7.54 -21.50
N GLN A 147 -13.97 -8.01 -22.73
CA GLN A 147 -13.79 -9.41 -23.07
C GLN A 147 -12.32 -9.84 -22.92
N GLN A 148 -11.39 -8.97 -23.34
CA GLN A 148 -9.96 -9.21 -23.17
C GLN A 148 -9.57 -9.30 -21.69
N LEU A 149 -10.12 -8.44 -20.83
CA LEU A 149 -9.92 -8.56 -19.37
C LEU A 149 -10.40 -9.90 -18.81
N GLY A 150 -11.55 -10.39 -19.26
CA GLY A 150 -12.09 -11.69 -18.86
C GLY A 150 -11.11 -12.84 -19.16
N LYS A 151 -10.63 -12.91 -20.41
CA LYS A 151 -9.64 -13.91 -20.84
C LYS A 151 -8.33 -13.82 -20.04
N MET A 152 -7.85 -12.60 -19.79
CA MET A 152 -6.66 -12.39 -18.96
C MET A 152 -6.87 -12.81 -17.50
N SER A 153 -8.10 -12.73 -16.99
CA SER A 153 -8.44 -13.20 -15.65
C SER A 153 -8.41 -14.72 -15.56
N GLU A 154 -9.01 -15.40 -16.55
CA GLU A 154 -9.02 -16.86 -16.66
C GLU A 154 -7.59 -17.43 -16.72
N GLN A 155 -6.75 -16.90 -17.63
CA GLN A 155 -5.34 -17.29 -17.74
C GLN A 155 -4.56 -17.09 -16.43
N ARG A 156 -4.89 -16.03 -15.67
CA ARG A 156 -4.24 -15.76 -14.38
C ARG A 156 -4.67 -16.77 -13.32
N THR A 157 -5.93 -17.22 -13.35
CA THR A 157 -6.43 -18.27 -12.46
C THR A 157 -5.73 -19.58 -12.76
N GLU A 158 -5.67 -20.00 -14.03
CA GLU A 158 -4.97 -21.21 -14.46
C GLU A 158 -3.49 -21.20 -14.04
N TRP A 159 -2.78 -20.09 -14.28
CA TRP A 159 -1.38 -19.95 -13.85
C TRP A 159 -1.20 -20.05 -12.33
N ARG A 160 -2.17 -19.53 -11.55
CA ARG A 160 -2.14 -19.62 -10.08
C ARG A 160 -2.35 -21.06 -9.64
N GLU A 161 -3.30 -21.77 -10.23
CA GLU A 161 -3.58 -23.19 -9.93
C GLU A 161 -2.36 -24.05 -10.26
N GLU A 162 -1.78 -23.89 -11.44
CA GLU A 162 -0.57 -24.59 -11.86
C GLU A 162 0.62 -24.31 -10.91
N ARG A 163 0.77 -23.05 -10.48
CA ARG A 163 1.80 -22.68 -9.48
C ARG A 163 1.54 -23.33 -8.12
N MET A 164 0.28 -23.46 -7.71
CA MET A 164 -0.08 -24.15 -6.48
C MET A 164 0.21 -25.64 -6.57
N GLU A 165 -0.07 -26.29 -7.70
CA GLU A 165 0.23 -27.70 -7.91
C GLU A 165 1.74 -27.97 -7.90
N ARG A 166 2.53 -27.20 -8.65
CA ARG A 166 4.00 -27.27 -8.58
C ARG A 166 4.55 -27.05 -7.17
N ARG A 167 3.87 -26.22 -6.36
CA ARG A 167 4.24 -26.03 -4.95
C ARG A 167 3.92 -27.28 -4.13
N LYS A 168 2.75 -27.87 -4.32
CA LYS A 168 2.33 -29.11 -3.67
C LYS A 168 3.26 -30.27 -4.01
N GLU A 169 3.52 -30.52 -5.28
CA GLU A 169 4.47 -31.55 -5.75
C GLU A 169 5.87 -31.36 -5.15
N ARG A 170 6.37 -30.10 -5.09
CA ARG A 170 7.65 -29.82 -4.45
C ARG A 170 7.65 -30.15 -2.96
N MET A 171 6.54 -29.89 -2.25
CA MET A 171 6.43 -30.25 -0.84
C MET A 171 6.39 -31.77 -0.65
N GLU A 172 5.63 -32.49 -1.48
CA GLU A 172 5.55 -33.95 -1.47
C GLU A 172 6.90 -34.60 -1.78
N ARG A 173 7.63 -34.12 -2.80
CA ARG A 173 9.00 -34.59 -3.12
C ARG A 173 10.01 -34.30 -2.01
N ARG A 174 9.76 -33.31 -1.15
CA ARG A 174 10.64 -32.95 -0.02
C ARG A 174 10.28 -33.68 1.27
N ALA A 175 9.13 -34.36 1.32
CA ALA A 175 8.66 -35.10 2.49
C ALA A 175 9.44 -36.38 2.86
N PRO A 176 10.12 -37.14 1.95
CA PRO A 176 10.75 -38.40 2.33
C PRO A 176 12.17 -38.29 2.94
N ALA A 177 12.71 -37.10 3.22
CA ALA A 177 14.06 -36.95 3.79
C ALA A 177 14.10 -36.71 5.32
N ALA A 178 12.96 -36.46 5.97
CA ALA A 178 12.91 -36.14 7.41
C ALA A 178 12.61 -37.34 8.32
N ALA A 179 12.55 -38.56 7.77
CA ALA A 179 12.14 -39.77 8.49
C ALA A 179 13.15 -40.94 8.39
N ALA A 180 14.44 -40.65 8.17
CA ALA A 180 15.49 -41.65 8.39
C ALA A 180 15.87 -41.61 9.88
N PRO A 181 15.64 -42.67 10.68
CA PRO A 181 16.18 -42.73 12.02
C PRO A 181 17.70 -42.80 11.92
N GLU A 182 18.40 -41.85 12.55
CA GLU A 182 19.84 -41.93 12.78
C GLU A 182 20.11 -43.12 13.73
N GLY A 183 20.20 -44.31 13.14
CA GLY A 183 20.79 -45.49 13.76
C GLY A 183 22.25 -45.59 13.35
N GLY A 184 23.16 -45.43 14.30
CA GLY A 184 24.52 -45.96 14.17
C GLY A 184 25.64 -45.08 14.73
N ARG A 185 25.90 -45.19 16.03
CA ARG A 185 27.14 -45.75 16.59
C ARG A 185 27.00 -45.97 18.09
#